data_AF-A0A060WAY3-F1
#
_entry.id   AF-A0A060WAY3-F1
#
_cell.length_a   1.000
_cell.length_b   1.000
_cell.length_c   1.000
_cell.angle_alpha   90.00
_cell.angle_beta   90.00
_cell.angle_gamma   90.00
#
_symmetry.space_group_name_H-M   'P 1'
#
loop_
_entity.id
_entity.type
_entity.pdbx_description
1 polymer ?
#
loop_
_entity_poly.entity_id
_entity_poly.type
_entity_poly.pdbx_seq_one_letter_code
_entity_poly.pdbx_strand_id
1 'polypeptide(L)'
;MALIQWGKKLFSQPPIVQVLPLKKMREACNFHHSHTPNSTMAKTKELSKDTRNKIVDLHPADKTESAIGKQLGLKKSTVGAIIRKWKTYKTTDNLPRSGAPRKISPHGVKMITRTVSKNPRTTRGGLVNDLQRAGTKVTKPTISNTLRRQGLKSCSARRVPLLKPVHVQARLKFAREHLDDPEEDWENVIWSDETKI
;
A
#
# COMPACT_ATOMS: atom_id res chain seq x y z
N MET A 1 11.50 -85.51 -36.94
CA MET A 1 10.90 -84.21 -36.59
C MET A 1 10.32 -84.32 -35.20
N ALA A 2 10.71 -83.41 -34.31
CA ALA A 2 10.53 -83.52 -32.86
C ALA A 2 9.07 -83.37 -32.40
N LEU A 3 8.68 -84.22 -31.44
CA LEU A 3 7.54 -84.05 -30.56
C LEU A 3 7.71 -82.80 -29.70
N ILE A 4 6.61 -82.12 -29.32
CA ILE A 4 6.36 -81.68 -27.93
C ILE A 4 4.86 -81.46 -27.73
N GLN A 5 4.38 -82.15 -26.71
CA GLN A 5 3.07 -82.16 -26.07
C GLN A 5 2.92 -80.87 -25.25
N TRP A 6 1.81 -80.13 -25.36
CA TRP A 6 1.52 -78.99 -24.47
C TRP A 6 0.50 -79.37 -23.41
N GLY A 7 0.96 -79.34 -22.17
CA GLY A 7 0.28 -79.81 -20.98
C GLY A 7 -0.77 -78.85 -20.41
N LYS A 8 -1.73 -79.48 -19.74
CA LYS A 8 -2.77 -78.89 -18.89
C LYS A 8 -2.11 -78.15 -17.73
N LYS A 9 -2.31 -76.83 -17.63
CA LYS A 9 -1.84 -76.03 -16.51
C LYS A 9 -2.89 -76.09 -15.39
N LEU A 10 -2.55 -76.75 -14.29
CA LEU A 10 -3.33 -76.80 -13.06
C LEU A 10 -3.53 -75.38 -12.50
N PHE A 11 -4.77 -75.02 -12.21
CA PHE A 11 -5.11 -73.96 -11.27
C PHE A 11 -4.90 -74.50 -9.85
N SER A 12 -3.83 -74.08 -9.20
CA SER A 12 -3.60 -74.30 -7.77
C SER A 12 -4.07 -73.05 -7.02
N GLN A 13 -5.06 -73.22 -6.14
CA GLN A 13 -5.51 -72.16 -5.24
C GLN A 13 -4.43 -71.91 -4.17
N PRO A 14 -4.12 -70.64 -3.83
CA PRO A 14 -3.23 -70.33 -2.71
C PRO A 14 -3.90 -70.65 -1.36
N PRO A 15 -3.12 -71.06 -0.34
CA PRO A 15 -3.66 -71.45 0.97
C PRO A 15 -4.28 -70.28 1.73
N ILE A 16 -5.37 -70.60 2.44
CA ILE A 16 -6.07 -69.72 3.38
C ILE A 16 -5.11 -69.36 4.53
N VAL A 17 -4.56 -68.16 4.51
CA VAL A 17 -3.88 -67.59 5.68
C VAL A 17 -4.96 -67.21 6.69
N GLN A 18 -5.00 -67.91 7.82
CA GLN A 18 -5.86 -67.58 8.96
C GLN A 18 -5.51 -66.17 9.48
N VAL A 19 -6.44 -65.24 9.34
CA VAL A 19 -6.32 -63.88 9.89
C VAL A 19 -6.47 -63.99 11.41
N LEU A 20 -5.40 -63.71 12.15
CA LEU A 20 -5.44 -63.60 13.61
C LEU A 20 -6.32 -62.39 14.03
N PRO A 21 -7.12 -62.50 15.11
CA PRO A 21 -8.07 -61.47 15.51
C PRO A 21 -7.39 -60.17 15.98
N LEU A 22 -7.95 -59.05 15.52
CA LEU A 22 -7.57 -57.63 15.67
C LEU A 22 -7.49 -57.07 17.12
N LYS A 23 -7.34 -57.90 18.15
CA LYS A 23 -7.26 -57.47 19.57
C LYS A 23 -5.86 -57.61 20.21
N LYS A 24 -4.82 -58.03 19.49
CA LYS A 24 -3.43 -58.07 19.98
C LYS A 24 -2.43 -57.23 19.16
N MET A 25 -2.84 -56.01 18.77
CA MET A 25 -1.93 -54.97 18.26
C MET A 25 -2.09 -53.64 19.01
N ARG A 26 -2.58 -53.67 20.26
CA ARG A 26 -2.74 -52.51 21.14
C ARG A 26 -1.91 -52.66 22.41
N GLU A 27 -0.61 -52.90 22.29
CA GLU A 27 0.28 -52.90 23.47
C GLU A 27 1.74 -52.50 23.19
N ALA A 28 2.06 -52.03 21.98
CA ALA A 28 3.43 -51.62 21.64
C ALA A 28 3.45 -50.34 20.79
N CYS A 29 3.02 -49.22 21.37
CA CYS A 29 3.44 -47.86 21.02
C CYS A 29 2.71 -46.83 21.91
N ASN A 30 3.13 -46.73 23.17
CA ASN A 30 2.81 -45.56 24.00
C ASN A 30 3.71 -44.39 23.58
N PHE A 31 3.47 -43.84 22.39
CA PHE A 31 3.99 -42.51 22.06
C PHE A 31 2.97 -41.50 22.58
N HIS A 32 3.20 -41.01 23.80
CA HIS A 32 2.53 -39.81 24.29
C HIS A 32 2.91 -38.67 23.34
N HIS A 33 2.02 -38.38 22.38
CA HIS A 33 2.05 -37.10 21.70
C HIS A 33 1.66 -36.04 22.72
N SER A 34 2.65 -35.46 23.41
CA SER A 34 2.46 -34.21 24.12
C SER A 34 1.99 -33.19 23.09
N HIS A 35 0.70 -32.88 23.10
CA HIS A 35 0.20 -31.70 22.41
C HIS A 35 0.88 -30.50 23.07
N THR A 36 1.92 -29.98 22.43
CA THR A 36 2.39 -28.63 22.70
C THR A 36 1.25 -27.71 22.29
N PRO A 37 0.64 -26.93 23.20
CA PRO A 37 -0.36 -25.96 22.77
C PRO A 37 0.30 -25.02 21.78
N ASN A 38 -0.27 -24.95 20.58
CA ASN A 38 0.12 -23.97 19.57
C ASN A 38 0.05 -22.59 20.22
N SER A 39 1.22 -22.06 20.59
CA SER A 39 1.41 -20.66 20.92
C SER A 39 0.98 -19.87 19.69
N THR A 40 -0.25 -19.36 19.70
CA THR A 40 -0.69 -18.33 18.78
C THR A 40 0.39 -17.23 18.83
N MET A 41 1.06 -16.95 17.71
CA MET A 41 2.06 -15.89 17.65
C MET A 41 1.33 -14.55 17.86
N ALA A 42 1.14 -14.18 19.12
CA ALA A 42 0.65 -12.87 19.50
C ALA A 42 1.59 -11.84 18.87
N LYS A 43 1.03 -10.86 18.16
CA LYS A 43 1.81 -9.73 17.64
C LYS A 43 2.58 -9.12 18.81
N THR A 44 3.89 -9.26 18.80
CA THR A 44 4.75 -8.70 19.83
C THR A 44 4.63 -7.19 19.77
N LYS A 45 4.25 -6.59 20.90
CA LYS A 45 4.20 -5.14 21.04
C LYS A 45 5.61 -4.59 20.82
N GLU A 46 5.72 -3.59 19.94
CA GLU A 46 6.98 -2.88 19.70
C GLU A 46 7.50 -2.27 21.00
N LEU A 47 8.83 -2.26 21.16
CA LEU A 47 9.47 -1.67 22.34
C LEU A 47 9.22 -0.16 22.40
N SER A 48 8.94 0.37 23.59
CA SER A 48 8.74 1.81 23.79
C SER A 48 9.98 2.61 23.36
N LYS A 49 9.78 3.88 23.01
CA LYS A 49 10.88 4.77 22.61
C LYS A 49 11.88 4.93 23.77
N ASP A 50 11.38 5.09 24.98
CA ASP A 50 12.19 5.30 26.19
C ASP A 50 13.10 4.12 26.48
N THR A 51 12.60 2.88 26.37
CA THR A 51 13.43 1.69 26.59
C THR A 51 14.50 1.56 25.51
N ARG A 52 14.21 1.96 24.27
CA ARG A 52 15.22 1.98 23.20
C ARG A 52 16.27 3.07 23.41
N ASN A 53 15.89 4.25 23.90
CA ASN A 53 16.84 5.32 24.23
C ASN A 53 17.78 4.88 25.35
N LYS A 54 17.24 4.28 26.42
CA LYS A 54 18.04 3.69 27.51
C LYS A 54 19.08 2.67 27.01
N ILE A 55 18.74 1.88 26.00
CA ILE A 55 19.70 0.93 25.39
C ILE A 55 20.85 1.67 24.70
N VAL A 56 20.54 2.75 23.97
CA VAL A 56 21.55 3.59 23.30
C VAL A 56 22.43 4.30 24.34
N ASP A 57 21.85 4.82 25.42
CA ASP A 57 22.58 5.52 26.48
C ASP A 57 23.50 4.59 27.28
N LEU A 58 23.10 3.33 27.47
CA LEU A 58 23.90 2.30 28.16
C LEU A 58 24.98 1.65 27.28
N HIS A 59 24.91 1.83 25.96
CA HIS A 59 25.89 1.25 25.03
C HIS A 59 27.31 1.83 25.16
N PRO A 60 27.53 3.17 25.26
CA PRO A 60 28.87 3.75 25.39
C PRO A 60 29.52 3.51 26.76
N ALA A 61 28.77 3.03 27.77
CA ALA A 61 29.28 2.80 29.13
C ALA A 61 30.02 1.45 29.31
N ASP A 62 30.65 0.91 28.25
CA ASP A 62 31.37 -0.39 28.22
C ASP A 62 30.58 -1.63 28.70
N LYS A 63 29.24 -1.52 28.76
CA LYS A 63 28.38 -2.64 29.09
C LYS A 63 28.19 -3.54 27.88
N THR A 64 28.43 -4.84 28.07
CA THR A 64 28.14 -5.85 27.04
C THR A 64 26.65 -5.89 26.72
N GLU A 65 26.28 -6.20 25.46
CA GLU A 65 24.87 -6.29 25.03
C GLU A 65 24.03 -7.25 25.90
N SER A 66 24.67 -8.29 26.41
CA SER A 66 24.08 -9.26 27.33
C SER A 66 23.75 -8.63 28.69
N ALA A 67 24.65 -7.82 29.24
CA ALA A 67 24.44 -7.11 30.51
C ALA A 67 23.30 -6.08 30.39
N ILE A 68 23.25 -5.33 29.28
CA ILE A 68 22.16 -4.38 29.00
C ILE A 68 20.82 -5.12 28.87
N GLY A 69 20.81 -6.26 28.18
CA GLY A 69 19.62 -7.12 28.06
C GLY A 69 19.12 -7.60 29.42
N LYS A 70 20.01 -8.12 30.28
CA LYS A 70 19.66 -8.56 31.65
C LYS A 70 19.12 -7.41 32.50
N GLN A 71 19.74 -6.23 32.46
CA GLN A 71 19.30 -5.06 33.23
C GLN A 71 17.88 -4.60 32.84
N LEU A 72 17.52 -4.72 31.56
CA LEU A 72 16.24 -4.26 31.02
C LEU A 72 15.20 -5.37 30.81
N GLY A 73 15.52 -6.64 31.14
CA GLY A 73 14.65 -7.78 30.89
C GLY A 73 14.43 -8.11 29.40
N LEU A 74 15.39 -7.76 28.54
CA LEU A 74 15.31 -7.92 27.09
C LEU A 74 16.27 -8.99 26.57
N LYS A 75 15.90 -9.63 25.46
CA LYS A 75 16.76 -10.58 24.76
C LYS A 75 17.97 -9.85 24.15
N LYS A 76 19.17 -10.47 24.23
CA LYS A 76 20.41 -9.95 23.62
C LYS A 76 20.24 -9.56 22.15
N SER A 77 19.50 -10.37 21.38
CA SER A 77 19.23 -10.12 19.95
C SER A 77 18.50 -8.80 19.71
N THR A 78 17.55 -8.43 20.57
CA THR A 78 16.82 -7.16 20.48
C THR A 78 17.74 -5.98 20.75
N VAL A 79 18.57 -6.07 21.80
CA VAL A 79 19.56 -5.03 22.16
C VAL A 79 20.55 -4.82 21.01
N GLY A 80 21.13 -5.91 20.48
CA GLY A 80 22.06 -5.83 19.35
C GLY A 80 21.41 -5.28 18.08
N ALA A 81 20.16 -5.62 17.79
CA ALA A 81 19.42 -5.07 16.65
C ALA A 81 19.22 -3.54 16.76
N ILE A 82 18.90 -3.04 17.97
CA ILE A 82 18.75 -1.61 18.25
C ILE A 82 20.08 -0.89 18.11
N ILE A 83 21.15 -1.42 18.70
CA ILE A 83 22.50 -0.83 18.62
C ILE A 83 22.98 -0.78 17.18
N ARG A 84 22.83 -1.88 16.41
CA ARG A 84 23.20 -1.91 14.99
C ARG A 84 22.44 -0.85 14.20
N LYS A 85 21.13 -0.74 14.41
CA LYS A 85 20.30 0.27 13.77
C LYS A 85 20.75 1.69 14.14
N TRP A 86 21.04 1.95 15.41
CA TRP A 86 21.53 3.25 15.86
C TRP A 86 22.90 3.57 15.27
N LYS A 87 23.81 2.61 15.15
CA LYS A 87 25.11 2.79 14.49
C LYS A 87 24.95 3.21 13.02
N THR A 88 24.01 2.61 12.29
CA THR A 88 23.76 2.91 10.87
C THR A 88 22.97 4.21 10.64
N TYR A 89 21.85 4.39 11.33
CA TYR A 89 20.88 5.46 11.03
C TYR A 89 20.86 6.59 12.07
N LYS A 90 21.59 6.45 13.18
CA LYS A 90 21.61 7.39 14.32
C LYS A 90 20.23 7.73 14.88
N THR A 91 19.24 6.86 14.63
CA THR A 91 17.86 7.03 15.09
C THR A 91 17.41 5.85 15.92
N THR A 92 16.73 6.18 17.00
CA THR A 92 16.08 5.20 17.88
C THR A 92 14.64 4.96 17.46
N ASP A 93 14.03 5.88 16.70
CA ASP A 93 12.64 5.85 16.28
C ASP A 93 12.34 4.74 15.28
N ASN A 94 11.12 4.20 15.31
CA ASN A 94 10.71 3.20 14.32
C ASN A 94 10.60 3.86 12.95
N LEU A 95 11.31 3.30 11.97
CA LEU A 95 11.17 3.77 10.59
C LEU A 95 9.77 3.39 10.07
N PRO A 96 9.18 4.22 9.21
CA PRO A 96 7.97 3.85 8.52
C PRO A 96 8.20 2.55 7.76
N ARG A 97 7.25 1.62 7.88
CA ARG A 97 7.26 0.40 7.08
C ARG A 97 7.06 0.79 5.61
N SER A 98 7.75 0.13 4.68
CA SER A 98 7.68 0.45 3.24
C SER A 98 6.26 0.36 2.64
N GLY A 99 5.35 -0.35 3.31
CA GLY A 99 3.97 -0.53 2.86
C GLY A 99 3.87 -1.41 1.61
N ALA A 100 2.65 -1.62 1.13
CA ALA A 100 2.41 -2.36 -0.11
C ALA A 100 2.70 -1.47 -1.34
N PRO A 101 3.28 -2.04 -2.41
CA PRO A 101 3.48 -1.32 -3.65
C PRO A 101 2.15 -0.88 -4.24
N ARG A 102 2.15 0.27 -4.92
CA ARG A 102 0.93 0.83 -5.50
C ARG A 102 0.61 0.16 -6.83
N LYS A 103 -0.69 0.00 -7.09
CA LYS A 103 -1.18 -0.62 -8.33
C LYS A 103 -0.92 0.21 -9.60
N ILE A 104 -0.92 1.54 -9.48
CA ILE A 104 -0.65 2.45 -10.60
C ILE A 104 0.84 2.76 -10.61
N SER A 105 1.49 2.50 -11.74
CA SER A 105 2.91 2.83 -11.94
C SER A 105 3.15 4.35 -11.97
N PRO A 106 4.37 4.82 -11.69
CA PRO A 106 4.71 6.25 -11.81
C PRO A 106 4.36 6.82 -13.20
N HIS A 107 4.54 6.05 -14.26
CA HIS A 107 4.14 6.42 -15.63
C HIS A 107 2.62 6.58 -15.76
N GLY A 108 1.84 5.64 -15.20
CA GLY A 108 0.39 5.73 -15.16
C GLY A 108 -0.10 6.98 -14.41
N VAL A 109 0.56 7.36 -13.31
CA VAL A 109 0.25 8.60 -12.58
C VAL A 109 0.49 9.82 -13.47
N LYS A 110 1.64 9.92 -14.15
CA LYS A 110 1.97 11.03 -15.05
C LYS A 110 0.95 11.16 -16.19
N MET A 111 0.57 10.02 -16.79
CA MET A 111 -0.47 9.96 -17.82
C MET A 111 -1.80 10.56 -17.32
N ILE A 112 -2.28 10.10 -16.16
CA ILE A 112 -3.52 10.60 -15.56
C ILE A 112 -3.43 12.10 -15.30
N THR A 113 -2.35 12.56 -14.66
CA THR A 113 -2.15 13.97 -14.34
C THR A 113 -2.17 14.82 -15.61
N ARG A 114 -1.47 14.41 -16.66
CA ARG A 114 -1.46 15.11 -17.96
C ARG A 114 -2.84 15.18 -18.61
N THR A 115 -3.59 14.08 -18.59
CA THR A 115 -4.95 14.03 -19.15
C THR A 115 -5.89 14.98 -18.41
N VAL A 116 -5.83 15.01 -17.08
CA VAL A 116 -6.67 15.89 -16.25
C VAL A 116 -6.25 17.36 -16.39
N SER A 117 -4.95 17.66 -16.50
CA SER A 117 -4.48 19.03 -16.75
C SER A 117 -4.91 19.55 -18.11
N LYS A 118 -4.88 18.71 -19.16
CA LYS A 118 -5.33 19.09 -20.51
C LYS A 118 -6.84 19.29 -20.58
N ASN A 119 -7.60 18.40 -19.95
CA ASN A 119 -9.06 18.50 -19.87
C ASN A 119 -9.53 18.28 -18.43
N PRO A 120 -9.73 19.36 -17.64
CA PRO A 120 -10.17 19.26 -16.26
C PRO A 120 -11.57 18.64 -16.07
N ARG A 121 -12.36 18.53 -17.15
CA ARG A 121 -13.69 17.90 -17.14
C ARG A 121 -13.63 16.38 -17.37
N THR A 122 -12.44 15.80 -17.50
CA THR A 122 -12.27 14.36 -17.65
C THR A 122 -12.89 13.61 -16.48
N THR A 123 -13.71 12.59 -16.79
CA THR A 123 -14.36 11.80 -15.74
C THR A 123 -13.43 10.74 -15.18
N ARG A 124 -13.64 10.38 -13.91
CA ARG A 124 -12.92 9.27 -13.27
C ARG A 124 -13.16 7.94 -14.00
N GLY A 125 -14.33 7.75 -14.60
CA GLY A 125 -14.64 6.57 -15.41
C GLY A 125 -13.81 6.50 -16.68
N GLY A 126 -13.64 7.62 -17.38
CA GLY A 126 -12.75 7.70 -18.55
C GLY A 126 -11.32 7.30 -18.19
N LEU A 127 -10.79 7.83 -17.07
CA LEU A 127 -9.44 7.49 -16.61
C LEU A 127 -9.27 6.00 -16.24
N VAL A 128 -10.32 5.36 -15.73
CA VAL A 128 -10.29 3.91 -15.47
C VAL A 128 -10.19 3.15 -16.79
N ASN A 129 -10.95 3.54 -17.81
CA ASN A 129 -10.92 2.92 -19.13
C ASN A 129 -9.56 3.11 -19.82
N ASP A 130 -8.98 4.31 -19.73
CA ASP A 130 -7.66 4.62 -20.28
C ASP A 130 -6.57 3.72 -19.67
N LEU A 131 -6.61 3.54 -18.35
CA LEU A 131 -5.67 2.67 -17.64
C LEU A 131 -5.92 1.20 -17.94
N GLN A 132 -7.19 0.79 -18.08
CA GLN A 132 -7.53 -0.57 -18.47
C GLN A 132 -7.03 -0.88 -19.88
N ARG A 133 -7.11 0.08 -20.81
CA ARG A 133 -6.51 -0.03 -22.15
C ARG A 133 -4.99 -0.16 -22.11
N ALA A 134 -4.35 0.45 -21.13
CA ALA A 134 -2.92 0.29 -20.83
C ALA A 134 -2.60 -0.96 -19.98
N GLY A 135 -3.56 -1.89 -19.79
CA GLY A 135 -3.37 -3.15 -19.07
C GLY A 135 -3.48 -3.06 -17.54
N THR A 136 -3.80 -1.89 -16.98
CA THR A 136 -3.91 -1.70 -15.52
C THR A 136 -5.37 -1.58 -15.08
N LYS A 137 -5.93 -2.66 -14.52
CA LYS A 137 -7.31 -2.66 -13.98
C LYS A 137 -7.39 -1.94 -12.63
N VAL A 138 -8.04 -0.80 -12.58
CA VAL A 138 -8.21 0.00 -11.34
C VAL A 138 -9.67 0.37 -11.08
N THR A 139 -9.96 0.79 -9.86
CA THR A 139 -11.29 1.27 -9.46
C THR A 139 -11.32 2.80 -9.40
N LYS A 140 -12.51 3.40 -9.52
CA LYS A 140 -12.71 4.87 -9.42
C LYS A 140 -12.12 5.46 -8.12
N PRO A 141 -12.25 4.84 -6.93
CA PRO A 141 -11.60 5.35 -5.72
C PRO A 141 -10.06 5.37 -5.78
N THR A 142 -9.45 4.40 -6.46
CA THR A 142 -7.99 4.36 -6.65
C THR A 142 -7.50 5.57 -7.45
N ILE A 143 -8.27 5.96 -8.48
CA ILE A 143 -8.02 7.18 -9.26
C ILE A 143 -8.19 8.42 -8.40
N SER A 144 -9.28 8.53 -7.65
CA SER A 144 -9.51 9.66 -6.73
C SER A 144 -8.38 9.84 -5.72
N ASN A 145 -7.92 8.75 -5.10
CA ASN A 145 -6.81 8.78 -4.14
C ASN A 145 -5.49 9.18 -4.81
N THR A 146 -5.30 8.79 -6.07
CA THR A 146 -4.13 9.18 -6.85
C THR A 146 -4.13 10.66 -7.19
N LEU A 147 -5.26 11.19 -7.67
CA LEU A 147 -5.42 12.62 -7.96
C LEU A 147 -5.23 13.49 -6.71
N ARG A 148 -5.82 13.10 -5.57
CA ARG A 148 -5.64 13.80 -4.28
C ARG A 148 -4.18 13.87 -3.85
N ARG A 149 -3.42 12.78 -4.01
CA ARG A 149 -1.98 12.75 -3.71
C ARG A 149 -1.15 13.60 -4.66
N GLN A 150 -1.65 13.90 -5.85
CA GLN A 150 -1.04 14.85 -6.79
C GLN A 150 -1.52 16.29 -6.56
N GLY A 151 -2.31 16.56 -5.52
CA GLY A 151 -2.86 17.88 -5.23
C GLY A 151 -4.05 18.29 -6.11
N LEU A 152 -4.55 17.39 -6.97
CA LEU A 152 -5.66 17.68 -7.86
C LEU A 152 -7.00 17.43 -7.14
N LYS A 153 -7.78 18.51 -7.01
CA LYS A 153 -9.14 18.50 -6.45
C LYS A 153 -10.17 18.74 -7.54
N SER A 154 -11.35 18.13 -7.40
CA SER A 154 -12.49 18.46 -8.25
C SER A 154 -13.06 19.81 -7.83
N CYS A 155 -13.29 20.69 -8.80
CA CYS A 155 -13.92 21.99 -8.60
C CYS A 155 -15.03 22.19 -9.63
N SER A 156 -16.05 22.94 -9.24
CA SER A 156 -17.09 23.41 -10.16
C SER A 156 -16.61 24.68 -10.87
N ALA A 157 -16.77 24.74 -12.18
CA ALA A 157 -16.48 25.96 -12.94
C ALA A 157 -17.49 27.07 -12.55
N ARG A 158 -17.01 28.30 -12.37
CA ARG A 158 -17.88 29.46 -12.13
C ARG A 158 -18.78 29.70 -13.34
N ARG A 159 -20.07 29.98 -13.10
CA ARG A 159 -20.97 30.45 -14.17
C ARG A 159 -20.54 31.86 -14.56
N VAL A 160 -20.21 32.04 -15.83
CA VAL A 160 -19.79 33.33 -16.40
C VAL A 160 -20.63 33.63 -17.63
N PRO A 161 -20.97 34.91 -17.89
CA PRO A 161 -21.60 35.31 -19.14
C PRO A 161 -20.75 34.87 -20.34
N LEU A 162 -21.41 34.43 -21.40
CA LEU A 162 -20.72 34.06 -22.63
C LEU A 162 -20.28 35.33 -23.36
N LEU A 163 -18.97 35.57 -23.42
CA LEU A 163 -18.40 36.70 -24.15
C LEU A 163 -18.06 36.28 -25.59
N LYS A 164 -18.50 37.09 -26.56
CA LYS A 164 -18.03 37.01 -27.94
C LYS A 164 -16.62 37.60 -28.04
N PRO A 165 -15.79 37.19 -29.03
CA PRO A 165 -14.44 37.74 -29.21
C PRO A 165 -14.39 39.28 -29.27
N VAL A 166 -15.40 39.90 -29.91
CA VAL A 166 -15.54 41.37 -29.98
C VAL A 166 -15.67 42.00 -28.59
N HIS A 167 -16.48 41.40 -27.70
CA HIS A 167 -16.64 41.91 -26.34
C HIS A 167 -15.35 41.79 -25.53
N VAL A 168 -14.60 40.69 -25.72
CA VAL A 168 -13.31 40.49 -25.06
C VAL A 168 -12.30 41.56 -25.50
N GLN A 169 -12.24 41.86 -26.80
CA GLN A 169 -11.37 42.90 -27.34
C GLN A 169 -11.75 44.29 -26.83
N ALA A 170 -13.03 44.65 -26.86
CA ALA A 170 -13.50 45.95 -26.36
C ALA A 170 -13.21 46.13 -24.86
N ARG A 171 -13.47 45.10 -24.05
CA ARG A 171 -13.15 45.11 -22.61
C ARG A 171 -11.66 45.22 -22.34
N LEU A 172 -10.84 44.51 -23.11
CA LEU A 172 -9.38 44.57 -22.97
C LEU A 172 -8.83 45.93 -23.41
N LYS A 173 -9.37 46.52 -24.47
CA LYS A 173 -9.01 47.87 -24.92
C LYS A 173 -9.34 48.90 -23.83
N PHE A 174 -10.57 48.89 -23.32
CA PHE A 174 -10.99 49.76 -22.22
C PHE A 174 -10.07 49.62 -21.01
N ALA A 175 -9.81 48.39 -20.55
CA ALA A 175 -8.95 48.13 -19.40
C ALA A 175 -7.49 48.55 -19.59
N ARG A 176 -6.99 48.62 -20.84
CA ARG A 176 -5.64 49.10 -21.14
C ARG A 176 -5.58 50.62 -21.23
N GLU A 177 -6.59 51.24 -21.84
CA GLU A 177 -6.69 52.70 -21.95
C GLU A 177 -6.81 53.35 -20.58
N HIS A 178 -7.49 52.70 -19.64
CA HIS A 178 -7.76 53.22 -18.30
C HIS A 178 -6.93 52.52 -17.19
N LEU A 179 -5.79 51.89 -17.54
CA LEU A 179 -4.97 51.16 -16.57
C LEU A 179 -4.19 52.10 -15.64
N ASP A 180 -3.71 53.21 -16.20
CA ASP A 180 -2.86 54.20 -15.55
C ASP A 180 -3.63 55.50 -15.23
N ASP A 181 -4.96 55.47 -15.34
CA ASP A 181 -5.80 56.62 -15.04
C ASP A 181 -5.70 56.99 -13.55
N PRO A 182 -5.51 58.28 -13.24
CA PRO A 182 -5.40 58.76 -11.86
C PRO A 182 -6.71 58.60 -11.10
N GLU A 183 -6.64 58.55 -9.77
CA GLU A 183 -7.81 58.31 -8.91
C GLU A 183 -8.89 59.38 -9.08
N GLU A 184 -8.47 60.63 -9.32
CA GLU A 184 -9.34 61.77 -9.56
C GLU A 184 -10.26 61.57 -10.78
N ASP A 185 -9.82 60.84 -11.81
CA ASP A 185 -10.65 60.56 -12.99
C ASP A 185 -11.81 59.60 -12.63
N TRP A 186 -11.58 58.67 -11.71
CA TRP A 186 -12.61 57.74 -11.24
C TRP A 186 -13.60 58.36 -10.25
N GLU A 187 -13.16 59.32 -9.43
CA GLU A 187 -14.04 60.05 -8.49
C GLU A 187 -15.15 60.83 -9.20
N ASN A 188 -14.89 61.24 -10.44
CA ASN A 188 -15.85 61.98 -11.26
C ASN A 188 -16.86 61.07 -12.01
N VAL A 189 -16.72 59.74 -11.94
CA VAL A 189 -17.60 58.80 -12.66
C VAL A 189 -18.79 58.37 -11.79
N ILE A 190 -20.00 58.70 -12.25
CA ILE A 190 -21.25 58.21 -11.64
C ILE A 190 -21.67 56.92 -12.34
N TRP A 191 -21.80 55.82 -11.58
CA TRP A 191 -22.24 54.52 -12.08
C TRP A 191 -23.71 54.26 -11.72
N SER A 192 -24.51 53.81 -12.69
CA SER A 192 -25.88 53.35 -12.48
C SER A 192 -26.09 51.98 -13.13
N ASP A 193 -26.67 51.02 -12.40
CA ASP A 193 -27.21 49.79 -12.97
C ASP A 193 -28.71 49.66 -12.66
N GLU A 194 -29.43 48.90 -13.48
CA GLU A 194 -30.84 48.59 -13.25
C GLU A 194 -30.94 47.10 -12.88
N THR A 195 -31.48 46.82 -11.70
CA THR A 195 -31.79 45.44 -11.27
C THR A 195 -33.29 45.25 -11.10
N LYS A 196 -33.82 44.14 -11.60
CA LYS A 196 -35.23 43.78 -11.40
C LYS A 196 -35.44 43.24 -9.97
N ILE A 197 -36.45 43.76 -9.27
CA ILE A 197 -36.94 43.30 -7.95
C ILE A 197 -37.81 42.06 -8.12
#